data_AF-A0A353RGB1-F1
#
_entry.id   AF-A0A353RGB1-F1
#
_cell.length_a   1.000
_cell.length_b   1.000
_cell.length_c   1.000
_cell.angle_alpha   90.00
_cell.angle_beta   90.00
_cell.angle_gamma   90.00
#
_symmetry.space_group_name_H-M   'P 1'
#
loop_
_entity.id
_entity.type
_entity.pdbx_description
1 polymer ?
#
loop_
_entity_poly.entity_id
_entity_poly.type
_entity_poly.pdbx_seq_one_letter_code
_entity_poly.pdbx_strand_id
1 'polypeptide(L)'
;AGVGMYEAVWAAILLLMFHAVSKSLMFLSVGAVENSTGSRNIEDMHGLIVRLPKLAFVMTVGIFGMFLAPFGMLIAKWAALKAFVDSRSVLLILFLIFGSAATLFYWGKWLGKLVPVIRQSERLPDTVHKDEWTAMWILTALVVLICVLFPLISTRLVQPELIQMFHIRLSAIIGTEDVRVMIMMLCMIIVLPAVMWVLTSINRKKVVPSYMAGVNEGDDRHFSDSLGQPRQMYLANWYMEDRLGENKILKPSLGISTAGLVILMIVAIGGAL
;
A
#
# COMPACT_ATOMS: atom_id res chain seq x y z
N ALA A 1 2.09 -11.02 -18.11
CA ALA A 1 1.37 -12.00 -18.94
C ALA A 1 1.27 -11.55 -20.40
N GLY A 2 0.75 -10.35 -20.71
CA GLY A 2 0.48 -9.92 -22.09
C GLY A 2 1.66 -9.82 -23.06
N VAL A 3 2.91 -9.99 -22.60
CA VAL A 3 4.11 -9.96 -23.45
C VAL A 3 4.65 -11.36 -23.76
N GLY A 4 3.95 -12.42 -23.34
CA GLY A 4 4.34 -13.81 -23.65
C GLY A 4 5.59 -14.32 -22.93
N MET A 5 6.19 -13.53 -22.04
CA MET A 5 7.34 -13.94 -21.23
C MET A 5 6.90 -14.68 -19.96
N TYR A 6 7.58 -15.78 -19.62
CA TYR A 6 7.25 -16.60 -18.46
C TYR A 6 7.45 -15.82 -17.14
N GLU A 7 8.44 -14.93 -17.07
CA GLU A 7 8.69 -14.04 -15.94
C GLU A 7 7.50 -13.09 -15.72
N ALA A 8 6.87 -12.63 -16.80
CA ALA A 8 5.71 -11.75 -16.72
C ALA A 8 4.44 -12.50 -16.28
N VAL A 9 4.32 -13.80 -16.53
CA VAL A 9 3.21 -14.63 -16.01
C VAL A 9 3.47 -14.96 -14.55
N TRP A 10 4.71 -15.33 -14.21
CA TRP A 10 5.17 -15.54 -12.84
C TRP A 10 4.86 -14.32 -11.95
N ALA A 11 5.26 -13.13 -12.40
CA ALA A 11 4.97 -11.88 -11.70
C ALA A 11 3.47 -11.62 -11.56
N ALA A 12 2.69 -11.90 -12.60
CA ALA A 12 1.24 -11.67 -12.59
C ALA A 12 0.52 -12.54 -11.55
N ILE A 13 0.86 -13.82 -11.45
CA ILE A 13 0.26 -14.75 -10.47
C ILE A 13 0.55 -14.26 -9.05
N LEU A 14 1.80 -13.90 -8.78
CA LEU A 14 2.20 -13.42 -7.45
C LEU A 14 1.57 -12.08 -7.10
N LEU A 15 1.55 -11.13 -8.05
CA LEU A 15 0.84 -9.87 -7.86
C LEU A 15 -0.63 -10.11 -7.54
N LEU A 16 -1.29 -11.02 -8.26
CA LEU A 16 -2.70 -11.35 -8.03
C LEU A 16 -2.92 -11.91 -6.62
N MET A 17 -2.10 -12.87 -6.18
CA MET A 17 -2.21 -13.45 -4.84
C MET A 17 -2.06 -12.39 -3.74
N PHE A 18 -1.00 -11.57 -3.78
CA PHE A 18 -0.79 -10.53 -2.77
C PHE A 18 -1.88 -9.46 -2.82
N HIS A 19 -2.33 -9.05 -4.00
CA HIS A 19 -3.40 -8.06 -4.15
C HIS A 19 -4.73 -8.60 -3.63
N ALA A 20 -5.08 -9.86 -3.93
CA ALA A 20 -6.34 -10.44 -3.50
C ALA A 20 -6.47 -10.39 -1.97
N VAL A 21 -5.50 -10.97 -1.26
CA VAL A 21 -5.55 -11.03 0.21
C VAL A 21 -5.44 -9.64 0.84
N SER A 22 -4.50 -8.81 0.37
CA SER A 22 -4.28 -7.48 0.93
C SER A 22 -5.47 -6.55 0.64
N LYS A 23 -6.10 -6.61 -0.55
CA LYS A 23 -7.29 -5.78 -0.84
C LYS A 23 -8.48 -6.22 0.00
N SER A 24 -8.72 -7.53 0.14
CA SER A 24 -9.78 -8.05 1.01
C SER A 24 -9.60 -7.54 2.45
N LEU A 25 -8.37 -7.57 2.98
CA LEU A 25 -8.07 -7.02 4.31
C LEU A 25 -8.34 -5.52 4.39
N MET A 26 -7.90 -4.76 3.39
CA MET A 26 -8.07 -3.31 3.37
C MET A 26 -9.53 -2.90 3.26
N PHE A 27 -10.34 -3.56 2.42
CA PHE A 27 -11.76 -3.23 2.30
C PHE A 27 -12.53 -3.51 3.60
N LEU A 28 -12.27 -4.67 4.22
CA LEU A 28 -12.93 -5.03 5.48
C LEU A 28 -12.53 -4.08 6.62
N SER A 29 -11.23 -3.78 6.75
CA SER A 29 -10.75 -2.87 7.80
C SER A 29 -11.19 -1.41 7.59
N VAL A 30 -11.23 -0.91 6.36
CA VAL A 30 -11.76 0.44 6.07
C VAL A 30 -13.25 0.52 6.36
N GLY A 31 -14.03 -0.50 6.00
CA GLY A 31 -15.46 -0.55 6.34
C GLY A 31 -15.70 -0.57 7.85
N ALA A 32 -14.88 -1.33 8.60
CA ALA A 32 -14.91 -1.35 10.06
C ALA A 32 -14.55 0.03 10.67
N VAL A 33 -13.57 0.73 10.10
CA VAL A 33 -13.23 2.10 10.51
C VAL A 33 -14.38 3.05 10.20
N GLU A 34 -14.95 3.02 9.00
CA GLU A 34 -16.10 3.85 8.61
C GLU A 34 -17.27 3.67 9.59
N ASN A 35 -17.59 2.43 9.96
CA ASN A 35 -18.67 2.15 10.92
C ASN A 35 -18.36 2.66 12.35
N SER A 36 -17.08 2.73 12.72
CA SER A 36 -16.64 3.23 14.03
C SER A 36 -16.51 4.75 14.08
N THR A 37 -16.10 5.39 12.97
CA THR A 37 -15.86 6.84 12.89
C THR A 37 -17.04 7.62 12.32
N GLY A 38 -17.94 6.96 11.60
CA GLY A 38 -19.04 7.60 10.86
C GLY A 38 -18.60 8.37 9.62
N SER A 39 -17.33 8.26 9.19
CA SER A 39 -16.80 9.00 8.06
C SER A 39 -16.03 8.12 7.08
N ARG A 40 -16.27 8.37 5.78
CA ARG A 40 -15.52 7.81 4.65
C ARG A 40 -14.29 8.63 4.28
N ASN A 41 -14.11 9.81 4.86
CA ASN A 41 -13.03 10.69 4.49
C ASN A 41 -11.70 10.21 5.08
N ILE A 42 -10.69 10.04 4.24
CA ILE A 42 -9.34 9.68 4.66
C ILE A 42 -8.70 10.75 5.57
N GLU A 43 -9.16 12.01 5.48
CA GLU A 43 -8.77 13.07 6.39
C GLU A 43 -9.23 12.79 7.85
N ASP A 44 -10.31 12.03 8.04
CA ASP A 44 -10.81 11.69 9.37
C ASP A 44 -10.14 10.45 9.99
N MET A 45 -9.28 9.78 9.21
CA MET A 45 -8.49 8.63 9.67
C MET A 45 -7.19 9.04 10.37
N HIS A 46 -6.97 10.34 10.61
CA HIS A 46 -5.77 10.83 11.28
C HIS A 46 -5.65 10.29 12.72
N GLY A 47 -4.46 9.77 13.03
CA GLY A 47 -4.13 9.25 14.36
C GLY A 47 -4.94 8.03 14.79
N LEU A 48 -5.34 7.21 13.82
CA LEU A 48 -6.07 5.97 14.06
C LEU A 48 -5.33 5.03 15.02
N ILE A 49 -3.99 5.10 15.07
CA ILE A 49 -3.17 4.30 16.00
C ILE A 49 -3.52 4.53 17.47
N VAL A 50 -4.05 5.71 17.83
CA VAL A 50 -4.52 6.00 19.20
C VAL A 50 -6.02 5.75 19.32
N ARG A 51 -6.81 6.17 18.31
CA ARG A 51 -8.29 6.13 18.36
C ARG A 51 -8.83 4.69 18.26
N LEU A 52 -8.33 3.91 17.31
CA LEU A 52 -8.74 2.53 16.98
C LEU A 52 -7.48 1.66 16.73
N PRO A 53 -6.67 1.37 17.76
CA PRO A 53 -5.32 0.83 17.62
C PRO A 53 -5.27 -0.52 16.90
N LYS A 54 -6.25 -1.40 17.13
CA LYS A 54 -6.28 -2.71 16.49
C LYS A 54 -6.57 -2.59 14.98
N LEU A 55 -7.51 -1.72 14.59
CA LEU A 55 -7.83 -1.48 13.18
C LEU A 55 -6.67 -0.80 12.48
N ALA A 56 -6.02 0.18 13.12
CA ALA A 56 -4.80 0.79 12.61
C ALA A 56 -3.70 -0.25 12.34
N PHE A 57 -3.48 -1.20 13.27
CA PHE A 57 -2.51 -2.28 13.08
C PHE A 57 -2.85 -3.16 11.86
N VAL A 58 -4.10 -3.64 11.77
CA VAL A 58 -4.56 -4.47 10.63
C VAL A 58 -4.40 -3.74 9.31
N MET A 59 -4.80 -2.47 9.25
CA MET A 59 -4.63 -1.63 8.06
C MET A 59 -3.15 -1.43 7.72
N THR A 60 -2.29 -1.19 8.70
CA THR A 60 -0.84 -1.09 8.46
C THR A 60 -0.28 -2.36 7.83
N VAL A 61 -0.69 -3.54 8.29
CA VAL A 61 -0.28 -4.82 7.68
C VAL A 61 -0.79 -4.93 6.24
N GLY A 62 -2.05 -4.58 5.98
CA GLY A 62 -2.62 -4.58 4.62
C GLY A 62 -1.90 -3.63 3.67
N ILE A 63 -1.58 -2.41 4.13
CA ILE A 63 -0.79 -1.42 3.39
C ILE A 63 0.62 -1.95 3.11
N PHE A 64 1.29 -2.54 4.11
CA PHE A 64 2.62 -3.14 3.92
C PHE A 64 2.61 -4.28 2.90
N GLY A 65 1.57 -5.13 2.92
CA GLY A 65 1.34 -6.16 1.92
C GLY A 65 1.27 -5.65 0.48
N MET A 66 0.93 -4.37 0.28
CA MET A 66 0.76 -3.75 -1.03
C MET A 66 1.99 -3.02 -1.58
N PHE A 67 2.99 -2.70 -0.76
CA PHE A 67 4.11 -1.89 -1.30
C PHE A 67 5.46 -2.11 -0.63
N LEU A 68 5.54 -2.75 0.53
CA LEU A 68 6.82 -2.84 1.25
C LEU A 68 7.73 -3.88 0.58
N ALA A 69 8.99 -3.52 0.41
CA ALA A 69 9.99 -4.22 -0.39
C ALA A 69 10.22 -5.74 -0.12
N PRO A 70 10.18 -6.25 1.12
CA PRO A 70 10.29 -7.69 1.43
C PRO A 70 9.00 -8.46 1.17
N PHE A 71 7.88 -7.80 0.91
CA PHE A 71 6.68 -8.47 0.44
C PHE A 71 6.87 -8.77 -1.05
N GLY A 72 6.55 -10.02 -1.45
CA GLY A 72 6.77 -10.54 -2.81
C GLY A 72 6.16 -9.67 -3.92
N MET A 73 5.29 -8.72 -3.59
CA MET A 73 4.78 -7.70 -4.50
C MET A 73 5.87 -6.84 -5.16
N LEU A 74 6.90 -6.37 -4.44
CA LEU A 74 7.97 -5.57 -5.07
C LEU A 74 8.80 -6.42 -6.04
N ILE A 75 9.04 -7.67 -5.68
CA ILE A 75 9.82 -8.62 -6.47
C ILE A 75 9.07 -9.00 -7.73
N ALA A 76 7.76 -9.21 -7.62
CA ALA A 76 6.92 -9.43 -8.78
C ALA A 76 6.89 -8.20 -9.70
N LYS A 77 6.88 -6.96 -9.15
CA LYS A 77 7.04 -5.74 -9.96
C LYS A 77 8.41 -5.65 -10.64
N TRP A 78 9.49 -6.03 -9.95
CA TRP A 78 10.83 -6.10 -10.52
C TRP A 78 10.92 -7.12 -11.65
N ALA A 79 10.39 -8.33 -11.45
CA ALA A 79 10.34 -9.36 -12.48
C ALA A 79 9.48 -8.92 -13.68
N ALA A 80 8.37 -8.23 -13.45
CA ALA A 80 7.57 -7.63 -14.52
C ALA A 80 8.36 -6.56 -15.30
N LEU A 81 9.10 -5.69 -14.60
CA LEU A 81 9.96 -4.68 -15.22
C LEU A 81 11.03 -5.35 -16.10
N LYS A 82 11.73 -6.36 -15.56
CA LYS A 82 12.74 -7.13 -16.30
C LYS A 82 12.13 -7.75 -17.56
N ALA A 83 10.99 -8.41 -17.43
CA ALA A 83 10.29 -9.00 -18.56
C ALA A 83 9.91 -7.96 -19.64
N PHE A 84 9.51 -6.75 -19.24
CA PHE A 84 9.19 -5.66 -20.19
C PHE A 84 10.43 -5.06 -20.86
N VAL A 85 11.57 -5.04 -20.16
CA VAL A 85 12.86 -4.65 -20.73
C VAL A 85 13.31 -5.67 -21.75
N ASP A 86 13.25 -6.96 -21.41
CA ASP A 86 13.67 -8.06 -22.28
C ASP A 86 12.79 -8.14 -23.54
N SER A 87 11.50 -7.81 -23.41
CA SER A 87 10.57 -7.71 -24.53
C SER A 87 10.60 -6.38 -25.30
N ARG A 88 11.52 -5.47 -24.94
CA ARG A 88 11.67 -4.12 -25.54
C ARG A 88 10.38 -3.30 -25.54
N SER A 89 9.50 -3.54 -24.58
CA SER A 89 8.17 -2.91 -24.50
C SER A 89 8.21 -1.60 -23.73
N VAL A 90 8.78 -0.56 -24.35
CA VAL A 90 9.04 0.76 -23.72
C VAL A 90 7.79 1.38 -23.07
N LEU A 91 6.62 1.28 -23.74
CA LEU A 91 5.36 1.82 -23.20
C LEU A 91 4.95 1.13 -21.90
N LEU A 92 5.09 -0.19 -21.81
CA LEU A 92 4.74 -0.96 -20.60
C LEU A 92 5.68 -0.65 -19.44
N ILE A 93 6.96 -0.41 -19.72
CA ILE A 93 7.93 0.06 -18.73
C ILE A 93 7.49 1.41 -18.16
N LEU A 94 7.13 2.36 -19.03
CA LEU A 94 6.70 3.70 -18.59
C LEU A 94 5.45 3.62 -17.71
N PHE A 95 4.44 2.86 -18.12
CA PHE A 95 3.23 2.65 -17.30
C PHE A 95 3.52 1.96 -15.97
N LEU A 96 4.41 0.96 -15.96
CA LEU A 96 4.77 0.26 -14.74
C LEU A 96 5.49 1.19 -13.75
N ILE A 97 6.46 1.99 -14.23
CA ILE A 97 7.21 2.92 -13.37
C ILE A 97 6.28 4.02 -12.84
N PHE A 98 5.50 4.64 -13.71
CA PHE A 98 4.56 5.69 -13.32
C PHE A 98 3.52 5.17 -12.31
N GLY A 99 2.89 4.04 -12.60
CA GLY A 99 1.93 3.41 -11.70
C GLY A 99 2.57 2.96 -10.38
N SER A 100 3.81 2.48 -10.41
CA SER A 100 4.53 2.09 -9.19
C SER A 100 4.86 3.30 -8.31
N ALA A 101 5.29 4.42 -8.89
CA ALA A 101 5.55 5.65 -8.16
C ALA A 101 4.26 6.23 -7.54
N ALA A 102 3.17 6.29 -8.32
CA ALA A 102 1.88 6.75 -7.83
C ALA A 102 1.34 5.86 -6.69
N THR A 103 1.50 4.54 -6.81
CA THR A 103 1.07 3.59 -5.77
C THR A 103 1.86 3.72 -4.48
N LEU A 104 3.18 3.86 -4.58
CA LEU A 104 4.03 4.12 -3.43
C LEU A 104 3.64 5.42 -2.72
N PHE A 105 3.37 6.48 -3.48
CA PHE A 105 3.01 7.78 -2.93
C PHE A 105 1.71 7.71 -2.11
N TYR A 106 0.62 7.18 -2.67
CA TYR A 106 -0.65 7.19 -1.93
C TYR A 106 -0.63 6.23 -0.74
N TRP A 107 0.02 5.06 -0.83
CA TRP A 107 0.12 4.12 0.29
C TRP A 107 0.96 4.70 1.43
N GLY A 108 2.12 5.30 1.10
CA GLY A 108 2.97 5.96 2.08
C GLY A 108 2.26 7.13 2.76
N LYS A 109 1.52 7.93 1.97
CA LYS A 109 0.70 9.03 2.50
C LYS A 109 -0.39 8.53 3.45
N TRP A 110 -1.12 7.49 3.07
CA TRP A 110 -2.17 6.94 3.93
C TRP A 110 -1.60 6.37 5.23
N LEU A 111 -0.51 5.62 5.15
CA LEU A 111 0.20 5.14 6.33
C LEU A 111 0.63 6.31 7.24
N GLY A 112 1.17 7.37 6.64
CA GLY A 112 1.56 8.60 7.34
C GLY A 112 0.40 9.31 8.03
N LYS A 113 -0.86 9.06 7.65
CA LYS A 113 -2.04 9.58 8.37
C LYS A 113 -2.52 8.68 9.50
N LEU A 114 -2.31 7.37 9.42
CA LEU A 114 -2.77 6.42 10.44
C LEU A 114 -1.91 6.48 11.72
N VAL A 115 -0.59 6.67 11.54
CA VAL A 115 0.45 6.56 12.58
C VAL A 115 0.67 7.80 13.48
N PRO A 116 0.33 9.06 13.11
CA PRO A 116 0.54 10.22 13.97
C PRO A 116 -0.12 10.05 15.34
N VAL A 117 0.65 10.25 16.41
CA VAL A 117 0.12 10.26 17.77
C VAL A 117 -0.34 11.68 18.08
N ILE A 118 -1.63 11.93 17.88
CA ILE A 118 -2.23 13.24 18.15
C ILE A 118 -2.51 13.34 19.64
N ARG A 119 -2.01 14.40 20.28
CA ARG A 119 -2.16 14.59 21.73
C ARG A 119 -3.64 14.77 22.08
N GLN A 120 -4.05 14.22 23.23
CA GLN A 120 -5.43 14.24 23.74
C GLN A 120 -6.47 13.55 22.83
N SER A 121 -6.05 12.67 21.92
CA SER A 121 -7.02 11.92 21.10
C SER A 121 -7.69 10.85 21.94
N GLU A 122 -9.01 10.87 21.98
CA GLU A 122 -9.78 9.87 22.72
C GLU A 122 -9.89 8.56 21.94
N ARG A 123 -9.92 7.46 22.68
CA ARG A 123 -10.23 6.15 22.10
C ARG A 123 -11.69 6.12 21.70
N LEU A 124 -11.94 5.77 20.46
CA LEU A 124 -13.29 5.50 20.01
C LEU A 124 -13.71 4.10 20.48
N PRO A 125 -15.01 3.89 20.76
CA PRO A 125 -15.52 2.56 21.00
C PRO A 125 -15.31 1.68 19.76
N ASP A 126 -14.83 0.46 19.99
CA ASP A 126 -14.68 -0.56 18.94
C ASP A 126 -16.07 -1.18 18.68
N THR A 127 -16.72 -0.80 17.57
CA THR A 127 -18.07 -1.28 17.20
C THR A 127 -18.03 -2.54 16.32
N VAL A 128 -16.84 -3.10 16.08
CA VAL A 128 -16.62 -4.20 15.15
C VAL A 128 -17.10 -5.52 15.76
N HIS A 129 -17.91 -6.27 15.00
CA HIS A 129 -18.39 -7.58 15.42
C HIS A 129 -17.26 -8.60 15.52
N LYS A 130 -17.46 -9.63 16.36
CA LYS A 130 -16.47 -10.71 16.54
C LYS A 130 -16.16 -11.43 15.23
N ASP A 131 -17.16 -11.64 14.38
CA ASP A 131 -17.01 -12.33 13.11
C ASP A 131 -16.15 -11.51 12.13
N GLU A 132 -16.38 -10.19 12.05
CA GLU A 132 -15.54 -9.27 11.28
C GLU A 132 -14.08 -9.29 11.76
N TRP A 133 -13.88 -9.30 13.09
CA TRP A 133 -12.57 -9.44 13.70
C TRP A 133 -11.87 -10.75 13.31
N THR A 134 -12.60 -11.87 13.32
CA THR A 134 -12.03 -13.17 12.94
C THR A 134 -11.57 -13.16 11.48
N ALA A 135 -12.38 -12.60 10.57
CA ALA A 135 -12.03 -12.48 9.16
C ALA A 135 -10.81 -11.56 8.96
N MET A 136 -10.75 -10.41 9.64
CA MET A 136 -9.60 -9.51 9.60
C MET A 136 -8.32 -10.18 10.11
N TRP A 137 -8.38 -10.92 11.23
CA TRP A 137 -7.20 -11.61 11.76
C TRP A 137 -6.72 -12.74 10.84
N ILE A 138 -7.65 -13.52 10.25
CA ILE A 138 -7.31 -14.54 9.26
C ILE A 138 -6.62 -13.91 8.05
N LEU A 139 -7.20 -12.85 7.49
CA LEU A 139 -6.61 -12.14 6.35
C LEU A 139 -5.26 -11.51 6.70
N THR A 140 -5.12 -10.93 7.89
CA THR A 140 -3.84 -10.41 8.40
C THR A 140 -2.78 -11.50 8.46
N ALA A 141 -3.14 -12.66 9.02
CA ALA A 141 -2.25 -13.82 9.08
C ALA A 141 -1.90 -14.31 7.67
N LEU A 142 -2.85 -14.33 6.73
CA LEU A 142 -2.61 -14.71 5.34
C LEU A 142 -1.65 -13.76 4.62
N VAL A 143 -1.75 -12.44 4.83
CA VAL A 143 -0.79 -11.48 4.26
C VAL A 143 0.63 -11.78 4.73
N VAL A 144 0.80 -12.00 6.05
CA VAL A 144 2.11 -12.34 6.63
C VAL A 144 2.59 -13.71 6.15
N LEU A 145 1.71 -14.71 6.10
CA LEU A 145 2.02 -16.06 5.68
C LEU A 145 2.46 -16.12 4.22
N ILE A 146 1.75 -15.43 3.32
CA ILE A 146 2.12 -15.36 1.89
C ILE A 146 3.46 -14.63 1.73
N CYS A 147 3.74 -13.61 2.55
CA CYS A 147 5.04 -12.94 2.55
C CYS A 147 6.19 -13.90 2.93
N VAL A 148 6.03 -14.64 4.02
CA VAL A 148 7.06 -15.57 4.53
C VAL A 148 7.21 -16.80 3.63
N LEU A 149 6.10 -17.39 3.20
CA LEU A 149 6.07 -18.60 2.37
C LEU A 149 6.26 -18.32 0.89
N PHE A 150 6.40 -17.06 0.48
CA PHE A 150 6.56 -16.67 -0.91
C PHE A 150 7.61 -17.49 -1.69
N PRO A 151 8.83 -17.75 -1.17
CA PRO A 151 9.82 -18.54 -1.91
C PRO A 151 9.33 -19.98 -2.16
N LEU A 152 8.61 -20.55 -1.19
CA LEU A 152 8.04 -21.89 -1.31
C LEU A 152 6.88 -21.91 -2.31
N ILE A 153 5.99 -20.91 -2.25
CA ILE A 153 4.88 -20.74 -3.21
C ILE A 153 5.45 -20.62 -4.63
N SER A 154 6.47 -19.79 -4.82
CA SER A 154 7.12 -19.60 -6.11
C SER A 154 7.70 -20.91 -6.66
N THR A 155 8.47 -21.66 -5.86
CA THR A 155 9.18 -22.87 -6.31
C THR A 155 8.29 -24.11 -6.44
N ARG A 156 7.31 -24.27 -5.55
CA ARG A 156 6.45 -25.47 -5.48
C ARG A 156 5.15 -25.34 -6.24
N LEU A 157 4.60 -24.13 -6.37
CA LEU A 157 3.30 -23.89 -6.99
C LEU A 157 3.46 -23.18 -8.34
N VAL A 158 4.16 -22.05 -8.38
CA VAL A 158 4.17 -21.19 -9.59
C VAL A 158 5.10 -21.75 -10.68
N GLN A 159 6.34 -22.11 -10.33
CA GLN A 159 7.33 -22.59 -11.32
C GLN A 159 6.90 -23.87 -12.04
N PRO A 160 6.35 -24.92 -11.39
CA PRO A 160 5.94 -26.13 -12.09
C PRO A 160 4.85 -25.87 -13.14
N GLU A 161 3.87 -25.03 -12.82
CA GLU A 161 2.80 -24.65 -13.76
C GLU A 161 3.36 -23.90 -14.97
N LEU A 162 4.35 -23.03 -14.76
CA LEU A 162 5.01 -22.32 -15.85
C LEU A 162 5.83 -23.26 -16.74
N ILE A 163 6.51 -24.27 -16.18
CA ILE A 163 7.23 -25.28 -16.98
C ILE A 163 6.26 -26.05 -17.87
N GLN A 164 5.09 -26.40 -17.33
CA GLN A 164 4.04 -27.08 -18.10
C GLN A 164 3.47 -26.18 -19.20
N MET A 165 3.21 -24.91 -18.92
CA MET A 165 2.63 -23.97 -19.89
C MET A 165 3.58 -23.59 -21.02
N PHE A 166 4.87 -23.37 -20.71
CA PHE A 166 5.85 -22.85 -21.67
C PHE A 166 6.75 -23.93 -22.28
N HIS A 167 6.70 -25.19 -21.78
CA HIS A 167 7.52 -26.31 -22.23
C HIS A 167 9.04 -26.04 -22.29
N ILE A 168 9.53 -25.07 -21.51
CA ILE A 168 10.93 -24.64 -21.47
C ILE A 168 11.51 -24.97 -20.09
N ARG A 169 12.79 -25.37 -20.04
CA ARG A 169 13.53 -25.40 -18.78
C ARG A 169 13.77 -23.98 -18.31
N LEU A 170 12.97 -23.54 -17.35
CA LEU A 170 13.10 -22.20 -16.77
C LEU A 170 14.49 -22.04 -16.14
N SER A 171 15.18 -20.95 -16.47
CA SER A 171 16.21 -20.43 -15.58
C SER A 171 15.55 -19.97 -14.28
N ALA A 172 16.21 -20.14 -13.14
CA ALA A 172 15.64 -19.72 -11.86
C ALA A 172 15.35 -18.22 -11.88
N ILE A 173 14.06 -17.84 -11.94
CA ILE A 173 13.59 -16.44 -11.94
C ILE A 173 14.00 -15.73 -10.64
N ILE A 174 13.99 -16.49 -9.54
CA ILE A 174 14.54 -16.12 -8.25
C ILE A 174 15.72 -17.06 -7.98
N GLY A 175 16.92 -16.50 -7.94
CA GLY A 175 18.12 -17.20 -7.50
C GLY A 175 18.17 -17.35 -5.98
N THR A 176 19.11 -18.17 -5.50
CA THR A 176 19.41 -18.28 -4.05
C THR A 176 19.81 -16.95 -3.43
N GLU A 177 20.44 -16.07 -4.20
CA GLU A 177 20.84 -14.73 -3.74
C GLU A 177 19.63 -13.82 -3.54
N ASP A 178 18.63 -13.90 -4.42
CA ASP A 178 17.39 -13.14 -4.28
C ASP A 178 16.64 -13.57 -3.02
N VAL A 179 16.54 -14.88 -2.76
CA VAL A 179 15.94 -15.40 -1.51
C VAL A 179 16.69 -14.92 -0.27
N ARG A 180 18.03 -14.88 -0.30
CA ARG A 180 18.82 -14.35 0.82
C ARG A 180 18.56 -12.87 1.07
N VAL A 181 18.51 -12.06 0.01
CA VAL A 181 18.20 -10.63 0.10
C VAL A 181 16.78 -10.43 0.66
N MET A 182 15.81 -11.21 0.20
CA MET A 182 14.44 -11.18 0.74
C MET A 182 14.38 -11.48 2.23
N ILE A 183 15.06 -12.54 2.69
CA ILE A 183 15.11 -12.91 4.10
C ILE A 183 15.74 -11.78 4.91
N MET A 184 16.85 -11.19 4.44
CA MET A 184 17.46 -10.03 5.10
C MET A 184 16.50 -8.83 5.18
N MET A 185 15.78 -8.52 4.11
CA MET A 185 14.81 -7.43 4.09
C MET A 185 13.63 -7.69 5.05
N LEU A 186 13.16 -8.95 5.14
CA LEU A 186 12.12 -9.35 6.09
C LEU A 186 12.61 -9.18 7.54
N CYS A 187 13.84 -9.62 7.84
CA CYS A 187 14.47 -9.41 9.14
C CYS A 187 14.58 -7.91 9.46
N MET A 188 14.94 -7.06 8.48
CA MET A 188 15.03 -5.61 8.69
C MET A 188 13.70 -4.95 9.03
N ILE A 189 12.54 -5.47 8.59
CA ILE A 189 11.23 -4.94 9.04
C ILE A 189 11.07 -5.09 10.55
N ILE A 190 11.62 -6.14 11.15
CA ILE A 190 11.49 -6.39 12.59
C ILE A 190 12.62 -5.66 13.34
N VAL A 191 13.85 -5.76 12.82
CA VAL A 191 15.04 -5.17 13.44
C VAL A 191 14.94 -3.65 13.50
N LEU A 192 14.50 -2.98 12.44
CA LEU A 192 14.49 -1.51 12.39
C LEU A 192 13.56 -0.90 13.45
N PRO A 193 12.27 -1.30 13.58
CA PRO A 193 11.42 -0.87 14.69
C PRO A 193 11.95 -1.27 16.06
N ALA A 194 12.54 -2.47 16.21
CA ALA A 194 13.12 -2.90 17.48
C ALA A 194 14.30 -2.04 17.90
N VAL A 195 15.23 -1.75 16.98
CA VAL A 195 16.37 -0.85 17.19
C VAL A 195 15.87 0.56 17.49
N MET A 196 14.90 1.08 16.72
CA MET A 196 14.30 2.39 16.98
C MET A 196 13.61 2.43 18.35
N TRP A 197 12.93 1.37 18.76
CA TRP A 197 12.31 1.27 20.06
C TRP A 197 13.35 1.29 21.19
N VAL A 198 14.43 0.52 21.07
CA VAL A 198 15.54 0.53 22.04
C VAL A 198 16.20 1.91 22.11
N LEU A 199 16.60 2.49 20.96
CA LEU A 199 17.23 3.81 20.89
C LEU A 199 16.34 4.90 21.50
N THR A 200 15.03 4.85 21.23
CA THR A 200 14.09 5.84 21.75
C THR A 200 13.66 5.60 23.19
N SER A 201 13.83 4.39 23.73
CA SER A 201 13.56 4.06 25.14
C SER A 201 14.71 4.46 26.07
N ILE A 202 15.95 4.55 25.55
CA ILE A 202 17.13 4.94 26.34
C ILE A 202 17.15 6.43 26.66
N ASN A 203 16.58 7.27 25.79
CA ASN A 203 16.56 8.72 25.96
C ASN A 203 15.29 9.20 26.67
N ARG A 204 15.45 9.98 27.75
CA ARG A 204 14.36 10.76 28.37
C ARG A 204 13.85 11.78 27.36
N LYS A 205 12.67 11.55 26.79
CA LYS A 205 12.05 12.45 25.80
C LYS A 205 11.59 13.72 26.51
N LYS A 206 12.23 14.86 26.23
CA LYS A 206 11.68 16.18 26.58
C LYS A 206 10.53 16.46 25.61
N VAL A 207 9.30 16.36 26.09
CA VAL A 207 8.12 16.72 25.29
C VAL A 207 8.10 18.24 25.15
N VAL A 208 8.21 18.72 23.91
CA VAL A 208 8.12 20.13 23.54
C VAL A 208 6.78 20.32 22.83
N PRO A 209 6.02 21.39 23.12
CA PRO A 209 4.78 21.67 22.39
C PRO A 209 5.05 21.81 20.89
N SER A 210 4.08 21.38 20.08
CA SER A 210 4.17 21.44 18.63
C SER A 210 4.18 22.90 18.17
N TYR A 211 5.06 23.21 17.20
CA TYR A 211 5.09 24.54 16.58
C TYR A 211 3.92 24.66 15.59
N MET A 212 2.98 25.58 15.86
CA MET A 212 1.76 25.78 15.07
C MET A 212 1.81 27.02 14.18
N ALA A 213 3.01 27.57 13.94
CA ALA A 213 3.19 28.89 13.32
C ALA A 213 2.45 30.02 14.06
N GLY A 214 2.31 29.87 15.38
CA GLY A 214 1.65 30.78 16.32
C GLY A 214 1.89 30.36 17.77
N VAL A 215 1.31 31.08 18.73
CA VAL A 215 1.36 30.70 20.14
C VAL A 215 0.42 29.50 20.34
N ASN A 216 0.99 28.38 20.79
CA ASN A 216 0.23 27.17 21.11
C ASN A 216 -0.42 27.36 22.50
N GLU A 217 -1.70 27.05 22.60
CA GLU A 217 -2.48 27.14 23.86
C GLU A 217 -2.13 26.06 24.89
N GLY A 218 -1.10 25.24 24.60
CA GLY A 218 -0.58 24.19 25.48
C GLY A 218 -1.21 22.81 25.25
N ASP A 219 -2.19 22.70 24.35
CA ASP A 219 -2.92 21.47 24.05
C ASP A 219 -2.46 20.77 22.75
N ASP A 220 -1.56 21.39 21.99
CA ASP A 220 -1.12 20.92 20.66
C ASP A 220 -2.26 20.75 19.65
N ARG A 221 -3.36 21.48 19.82
CA ARG A 221 -4.50 21.52 18.90
C ARG A 221 -4.95 22.91 18.54
N HIS A 222 -4.79 23.87 19.44
CA HIS A 222 -5.21 25.24 19.23
C HIS A 222 -4.01 26.17 19.18
N PHE A 223 -4.05 27.08 18.21
CA PHE A 223 -3.15 28.22 18.15
C PHE A 223 -3.95 29.49 18.37
N SER A 224 -3.31 30.49 18.99
CA SER A 224 -3.88 31.82 19.11
C SER A 224 -3.88 32.51 17.74
N ASP A 225 -5.04 32.93 17.27
CA ASP A 225 -5.15 33.77 16.08
C ASP A 225 -4.70 35.22 16.33
N SER A 226 -4.75 36.06 15.28
CA SER A 226 -4.35 37.47 15.37
C SER A 226 -5.22 38.32 16.31
N LEU A 227 -6.39 37.81 16.71
CA LEU A 227 -7.31 38.45 17.66
C LEU A 227 -7.20 37.85 19.07
N GLY A 228 -6.22 36.96 19.31
CA GLY A 228 -6.03 36.30 20.59
C GLY A 228 -7.06 35.20 20.90
N GLN A 229 -7.81 34.73 19.90
CA GLN A 229 -8.82 33.68 20.08
C GLN A 229 -8.23 32.30 19.76
N PRO A 230 -8.60 31.26 20.52
CA PRO A 230 -8.15 29.90 20.24
C PRO A 230 -8.78 29.38 18.95
N ARG A 231 -7.95 28.99 17.98
CA ARG A 231 -8.37 28.36 16.71
C ARG A 231 -7.82 26.97 16.58
N GLN A 232 -8.69 26.02 16.25
CA GLN A 232 -8.29 24.63 16.04
C GLN A 232 -7.44 24.50 14.77
N MET A 233 -6.26 23.90 14.92
CA MET A 233 -5.40 23.50 13.82
C MET A 233 -5.82 22.13 13.31
N TYR A 234 -6.08 22.04 12.00
CA TYR A 234 -6.36 20.78 11.32
C TYR A 234 -5.56 20.71 10.02
N LEU A 235 -4.78 19.64 9.84
CA LEU A 235 -4.00 19.40 8.64
C LEU A 235 -4.80 18.51 7.69
N ALA A 236 -5.12 19.05 6.52
CA ALA A 236 -5.82 18.35 5.45
C ALA A 236 -5.11 18.54 4.11
N ASN A 237 -5.36 17.65 3.15
CA ASN A 237 -4.89 17.89 1.80
C ASN A 237 -5.71 18.97 1.10
N TRP A 238 -5.02 19.77 0.31
CA TRP A 238 -5.68 20.62 -0.67
C TRP A 238 -5.95 19.82 -1.94
N TYR A 239 -7.20 19.43 -2.15
CA TYR A 239 -7.62 18.61 -3.29
C TYR A 239 -7.79 19.40 -4.60
N MET A 240 -7.69 20.74 -4.55
CA MET A 240 -7.85 21.62 -5.71
C MET A 240 -9.08 21.29 -6.56
N GLU A 241 -10.23 21.02 -5.93
CA GLU A 241 -11.45 20.54 -6.61
C GLU A 241 -11.89 21.45 -7.77
N ASP A 242 -11.61 22.75 -7.67
CA ASP A 242 -11.87 23.72 -8.74
C ASP A 242 -11.06 23.47 -10.01
N ARG A 243 -9.84 22.92 -9.92
CA ARG A 243 -8.98 22.66 -11.09
C ARG A 243 -8.90 21.18 -11.44
N LEU A 244 -8.80 20.32 -10.43
CA LEU A 244 -8.57 18.88 -10.56
C LEU A 244 -9.73 18.03 -10.00
N GLY A 245 -10.91 18.61 -9.84
CA GLY A 245 -12.08 17.88 -9.34
C GLY A 245 -12.46 16.71 -10.23
N GLU A 246 -12.95 15.64 -9.59
CA GLU A 246 -13.35 14.39 -10.24
C GLU A 246 -14.31 14.65 -11.41
N ASN A 247 -15.31 15.51 -11.23
CA ASN A 247 -16.28 15.84 -12.29
C ASN A 247 -15.64 16.41 -13.57
N LYS A 248 -14.48 17.08 -13.46
CA LYS A 248 -13.77 17.67 -14.60
C LYS A 248 -12.81 16.69 -15.26
N ILE A 249 -12.14 15.84 -14.48
CA ILE A 249 -11.13 14.89 -14.98
C ILE A 249 -11.76 13.55 -15.42
N LEU A 250 -12.84 13.11 -14.77
CA LEU A 250 -13.42 11.78 -14.98
C LEU A 250 -13.90 11.58 -16.42
N LYS A 251 -14.67 12.52 -16.98
CA LYS A 251 -15.18 12.43 -18.35
C LYS A 251 -14.06 12.36 -19.41
N PRO A 252 -13.09 13.28 -19.47
CA PRO A 252 -12.01 13.20 -20.46
C PRO A 252 -11.12 11.97 -20.24
N SER A 253 -10.82 11.59 -18.98
CA SER A 253 -10.02 10.40 -18.72
C SER A 253 -10.72 9.10 -19.15
N LEU A 254 -12.03 8.97 -18.93
CA LEU A 254 -12.84 7.86 -19.43
C LEU A 254 -12.86 7.83 -20.97
N GLY A 255 -12.98 8.98 -21.63
CA GLY A 255 -12.93 9.07 -23.08
C GLY A 255 -11.58 8.60 -23.65
N ILE A 256 -10.48 9.09 -23.08
CA ILE A 256 -9.12 8.73 -23.51
C ILE A 256 -8.84 7.25 -23.23
N SER A 257 -9.21 6.73 -22.06
CA SER A 257 -8.97 5.33 -21.70
C SER A 257 -9.81 4.38 -22.56
N THR A 258 -11.08 4.71 -22.82
CA THR A 258 -11.95 3.93 -23.71
C THR A 258 -11.42 3.93 -25.14
N ALA A 259 -11.03 5.10 -25.67
CA ALA A 259 -10.43 5.18 -27.00
C ALA A 259 -9.13 4.37 -27.09
N GLY A 260 -8.25 4.48 -26.09
CA GLY A 260 -7.03 3.69 -26.01
C GLY A 260 -7.29 2.18 -25.98
N LEU A 261 -8.27 1.72 -25.18
CA LEU A 261 -8.67 0.32 -25.12
C LEU A 261 -9.25 -0.18 -26.45
N VAL A 262 -10.11 0.63 -27.09
CA VAL A 262 -10.68 0.29 -28.41
C VAL A 262 -9.57 0.18 -29.46
N ILE A 263 -8.64 1.13 -29.52
CA ILE A 263 -7.50 1.07 -30.44
C ILE A 263 -6.66 -0.18 -30.18
N LEU A 264 -6.31 -0.45 -28.92
CA LEU A 264 -5.55 -1.64 -28.54
C LEU A 264 -6.29 -2.93 -28.92
N MET A 265 -7.61 -2.98 -28.75
CA MET A 265 -8.44 -4.13 -29.11
C MET A 265 -8.52 -4.33 -30.62
N ILE A 266 -8.65 -3.25 -31.39
CA ILE A 266 -8.63 -3.29 -32.87
C ILE A 266 -7.28 -3.79 -33.35
N VAL A 267 -6.17 -3.31 -32.78
CA VAL A 267 -4.82 -3.77 -33.13
C VAL A 267 -4.65 -5.25 -32.78
N ALA A 268 -5.07 -5.67 -31.58
CA ALA A 268 -4.90 -7.04 -31.11
C ALA A 268 -5.76 -8.07 -31.86
N ILE A 269 -7.02 -7.74 -32.19
CA ILE A 269 -7.94 -8.66 -32.88
C ILE A 269 -7.82 -8.53 -34.40
N GLY A 270 -7.62 -7.31 -34.90
CA GLY A 270 -7.53 -7.01 -36.33
C GLY A 270 -6.19 -7.34 -36.97
N GLY A 271 -5.19 -7.76 -36.19
CA GLY A 271 -3.89 -8.21 -36.70
C GLY A 271 -3.04 -7.09 -37.30
N ALA A 272 -3.27 -5.84 -36.92
CA ALA A 272 -2.46 -4.71 -37.36
C ALA A 272 -1.16 -4.63 -36.54
N LEU A 273 -0.33 -5.68 -36.61
CA LEU A 273 1.11 -5.74 -36.27
C LEU A 273 1.66 -7.13 -36.63
#